data_AF-A0A139MUP6-F1
#
_entry.id   AF-A0A139MUP6-F1
#
_cell.length_a   1.000
_cell.length_b   1.000
_cell.length_c   1.000
_cell.angle_alpha   90.00
_cell.angle_beta   90.00
_cell.angle_gamma   90.00
#
_symmetry.space_group_name_H-M   'P 1'
#
loop_
_entity.id
_entity.type
_entity.pdbx_description
1 polymer ?
#
loop_
_entity_poly.entity_id
_entity_poly.type
_entity_poly.pdbx_seq_one_letter_code
_entity_poly.pdbx_strand_id
1 'polypeptide(L)'
;MAAYPPQTLSQKVKDTIADYTKRLALGLNCIGMMNIQFVIKDEQVYVIEVNPRASRTVPFLSKVTDIPMAQVATHLILGETLAELGYEDGLHPESSMVHIKAPVFSFTKLAKVDSLLGPEMKSTGEVMGSDRTLEKALYKAFEASYLHLPNFGNIVFTIADDSKEEALQLAQRFANIGYSIWATKGTASYFENHGLHVRFVEKIGSDDDKDIPAYIRKGKVQAIINTVGTKRTADKHGQIIRSSAIEHGVPLFTALDTADAMLKVLESRSFTTEAI
;
A
#
# COMPACT_ATOMS: atom_id res chain seq x y z
N MET A 1 -1.86 0.32 2.71
CA MET A 1 -2.56 1.62 2.90
C MET A 1 -4.05 1.36 2.91
N ALA A 2 -4.87 2.27 3.42
CA ALA A 2 -6.33 2.17 3.35
C ALA A 2 -6.91 3.45 2.73
N ALA A 3 -8.00 3.31 1.97
CA ALA A 3 -8.71 4.41 1.33
C ALA A 3 -10.16 4.46 1.83
N TYR A 4 -10.65 5.67 2.09
CA TYR A 4 -12.06 5.95 2.35
C TYR A 4 -12.49 7.16 1.50
N PRO A 5 -13.61 7.08 0.77
CA PRO A 5 -14.42 5.89 0.49
C PRO A 5 -13.66 4.81 -0.31
N PRO A 6 -14.21 3.58 -0.44
CA PRO A 6 -13.61 2.54 -1.29
C PRO A 6 -13.58 2.95 -2.76
N GLN A 7 -12.43 2.77 -3.41
CA GLN A 7 -12.19 3.28 -4.78
C GLN A 7 -12.57 2.31 -5.90
N THR A 8 -12.61 1.00 -5.60
CA THR A 8 -12.77 -0.06 -6.61
C THR A 8 -13.88 -1.06 -6.28
N LEU A 9 -14.53 -0.93 -5.11
CA LEU A 9 -15.59 -1.85 -4.71
C LEU A 9 -16.89 -1.53 -5.45
N SER A 10 -17.51 -2.55 -6.04
CA SER A 10 -18.84 -2.43 -6.64
C SER A 10 -19.91 -2.17 -5.57
N GLN A 11 -21.06 -1.62 -5.99
CA GLN A 11 -22.18 -1.42 -5.07
C GLN A 11 -22.66 -2.75 -4.47
N LYS A 12 -22.71 -3.82 -5.28
CA LYS A 12 -23.05 -5.17 -4.84
C LYS A 12 -22.17 -5.65 -3.69
N VAL A 13 -20.85 -5.43 -3.78
CA VAL A 13 -19.90 -5.79 -2.73
C VAL A 13 -20.14 -4.95 -1.47
N LYS A 14 -20.36 -3.63 -1.61
CA LYS A 14 -20.66 -2.74 -0.48
C LYS A 14 -21.94 -3.17 0.25
N ASP A 15 -23.00 -3.48 -0.48
CA ASP A 15 -24.28 -3.93 0.08
C ASP A 15 -24.13 -5.27 0.81
N THR A 16 -23.34 -6.19 0.25
CA THR A 16 -23.04 -7.49 0.88
C THR A 16 -22.25 -7.31 2.18
N ILE A 17 -21.27 -6.40 2.20
CA ILE A 17 -20.52 -6.04 3.41
C ILE A 17 -21.44 -5.46 4.48
N ALA A 18 -22.38 -4.59 4.10
CA ALA A 18 -23.35 -4.00 5.03
C ALA A 18 -24.29 -5.06 5.62
N ASP A 19 -24.83 -5.98 4.80
CA ASP A 19 -25.65 -7.12 5.27
C ASP A 19 -24.88 -7.98 6.29
N TYR A 20 -23.67 -8.40 5.92
CA TYR A 20 -22.83 -9.24 6.79
C TYR A 20 -22.51 -8.52 8.09
N THR A 21 -22.19 -7.23 8.02
CA THR A 21 -21.91 -6.41 9.21
C THR A 21 -23.09 -6.36 10.16
N LYS A 22 -24.31 -6.13 9.66
CA LYS A 22 -25.53 -6.10 10.47
C LYS A 22 -25.82 -7.45 11.11
N ARG A 23 -25.75 -8.52 10.33
CA ARG A 23 -25.99 -9.90 10.83
C ARG A 23 -24.98 -10.31 11.90
N LEU A 24 -23.71 -9.95 11.72
CA LEU A 24 -22.65 -10.21 12.70
C LEU A 24 -22.83 -9.38 13.97
N ALA A 25 -23.16 -8.10 13.85
CA ALA A 25 -23.38 -7.23 15.00
C ALA A 25 -24.51 -7.76 15.89
N LEU A 26 -25.64 -8.15 15.29
CA LEU A 26 -26.79 -8.73 15.99
C LEU A 26 -26.46 -10.12 16.55
N GLY A 27 -25.88 -11.00 15.74
CA GLY A 27 -25.57 -12.37 16.14
C GLY A 27 -24.55 -12.48 17.28
N LEU A 28 -23.65 -11.49 17.40
CA LEU A 28 -22.67 -11.41 18.48
C LEU A 28 -23.15 -10.58 19.68
N ASN A 29 -24.38 -10.05 19.64
CA ASN A 29 -24.92 -9.13 20.65
C ASN A 29 -23.97 -7.95 20.92
N CYS A 30 -23.40 -7.38 19.85
CA CYS A 30 -22.44 -6.30 19.98
C CYS A 30 -23.13 -5.02 20.46
N ILE A 31 -22.65 -4.46 21.58
CA ILE A 31 -23.03 -3.14 22.08
C ILE A 31 -21.77 -2.27 22.09
N GLY A 32 -21.81 -1.11 21.43
CA GLY A 32 -20.66 -0.22 21.26
C GLY A 32 -20.04 -0.34 19.87
N MET A 33 -18.77 -0.78 19.78
CA MET A 33 -18.03 -0.86 18.52
C MET A 33 -17.60 -2.28 18.17
N MET A 34 -17.62 -2.56 16.87
CA MET A 34 -17.07 -3.77 16.27
C MET A 34 -16.30 -3.40 15.01
N ASN A 35 -15.21 -4.13 14.76
CA ASN A 35 -14.45 -4.06 13.53
C ASN A 35 -14.46 -5.43 12.86
N ILE A 36 -14.79 -5.47 11.57
CA ILE A 36 -14.78 -6.70 10.76
C ILE A 36 -13.74 -6.52 9.66
N GLN A 37 -12.96 -7.57 9.42
CA GLN A 37 -12.04 -7.63 8.29
C GLN A 37 -12.59 -8.59 7.24
N PHE A 38 -12.63 -8.14 5.99
CA PHE A 38 -13.13 -8.91 4.86
C PHE A 38 -12.02 -9.12 3.82
N VAL A 39 -12.10 -10.23 3.09
CA VAL A 39 -11.39 -10.46 1.82
C VAL A 39 -12.42 -10.49 0.71
N ILE A 40 -12.12 -9.81 -0.39
CA ILE A 40 -12.95 -9.80 -1.58
C ILE A 40 -12.17 -10.46 -2.72
N LYS A 41 -12.78 -11.45 -3.37
CA LYS A 41 -12.23 -12.11 -4.56
C LYS A 41 -13.37 -12.40 -5.53
N ASP A 42 -13.22 -11.97 -6.79
CA ASP A 42 -14.19 -12.21 -7.85
C ASP A 42 -15.63 -11.80 -7.45
N GLU A 43 -15.78 -10.58 -6.90
CA GLU A 43 -17.04 -10.03 -6.34
C GLU A 43 -17.64 -10.82 -5.15
N GLN A 44 -16.92 -11.79 -4.59
CA GLN A 44 -17.34 -12.55 -3.42
C GLN A 44 -16.69 -12.01 -2.14
N VAL A 45 -17.51 -11.83 -1.10
CA VAL A 45 -17.10 -11.30 0.20
C VAL A 45 -16.92 -12.44 1.20
N TYR A 46 -15.73 -12.52 1.79
CA TYR A 46 -15.36 -13.49 2.83
C TYR A 46 -15.00 -12.76 4.12
N VAL A 47 -15.46 -13.25 5.26
CA VAL A 47 -15.07 -12.72 6.58
C VAL A 47 -13.73 -13.35 6.98
N ILE A 48 -12.74 -12.52 7.33
CA ILE A 48 -11.49 -12.98 7.92
C ILE A 48 -11.68 -13.16 9.43
N GLU A 49 -12.03 -12.06 10.10
CA GLU A 49 -12.19 -12.02 11.56
C GLU A 49 -13.15 -10.89 11.97
N VAL A 50 -13.69 -11.04 13.18
CA VAL A 50 -14.53 -10.05 13.83
C VAL A 50 -13.92 -9.69 15.18
N ASN A 51 -13.68 -8.40 15.39
CA ASN A 51 -13.15 -7.85 16.63
C ASN A 51 -14.25 -7.01 17.29
N PRO A 52 -14.96 -7.52 18.32
CA PRO A 52 -16.02 -6.78 19.03
C PRO A 52 -15.42 -5.74 20.00
N ARG A 53 -14.61 -4.83 19.45
CA ARG A 53 -13.92 -3.76 20.15
C ARG A 53 -13.51 -2.68 19.16
N ALA A 54 -13.07 -1.53 19.70
CA ALA A 54 -12.43 -0.48 18.90
C ALA A 54 -11.19 -1.02 18.17
N SER A 55 -11.03 -0.60 16.92
CA SER A 55 -9.84 -0.85 16.11
C SER A 55 -8.98 0.41 16.00
N ARG A 56 -7.75 0.23 15.51
CA ARG A 56 -6.80 1.33 15.22
C ARG A 56 -7.27 2.25 14.09
N THR A 57 -8.37 1.91 13.39
CA THR A 57 -8.93 2.75 12.32
C THR A 57 -10.00 3.71 12.82
N VAL A 58 -10.50 3.54 14.06
CA VAL A 58 -11.56 4.39 14.62
C VAL A 58 -11.19 5.88 14.62
N PRO A 59 -10.00 6.31 15.11
CA PRO A 59 -9.65 7.74 15.09
C PRO A 59 -9.59 8.34 13.69
N PHE A 60 -9.15 7.55 12.70
CA PHE A 60 -9.14 7.98 11.30
C PHE A 60 -10.56 8.14 10.76
N LEU A 61 -11.44 7.16 10.97
CA LEU A 61 -12.82 7.22 10.50
C LEU A 61 -13.59 8.35 11.17
N SER A 62 -13.45 8.51 12.49
CA SER A 62 -14.07 9.62 13.23
C SER A 62 -13.69 11.00 12.71
N LYS A 63 -12.47 11.16 12.21
CA LYS A 63 -12.02 12.43 11.62
C LYS A 63 -12.54 12.69 10.22
N VAL A 64 -12.82 11.66 9.43
CA VAL A 64 -13.27 11.82 8.04
C VAL A 64 -14.78 11.75 7.88
N THR A 65 -15.50 11.20 8.86
CA THR A 65 -16.98 11.16 8.88
C THR A 65 -17.58 12.15 9.88
N ASP A 66 -16.76 12.85 10.67
CA ASP A 66 -17.18 13.71 11.79
C ASP A 66 -18.03 12.99 12.86
N ILE A 67 -18.00 11.65 12.89
CA ILE A 67 -18.70 10.86 13.91
C ILE A 67 -17.74 10.60 15.08
N PRO A 68 -18.04 11.06 16.31
CA PRO A 68 -17.25 10.76 17.49
C PRO A 68 -17.53 9.31 17.95
N MET A 69 -17.08 8.33 17.15
CA MET A 69 -17.44 6.91 17.26
C MET A 69 -17.15 6.32 18.64
N ALA A 70 -16.05 6.73 19.28
CA ALA A 70 -15.72 6.28 20.63
C ALA A 70 -16.73 6.79 21.68
N GLN A 71 -17.16 8.04 21.56
CA GLN A 71 -18.17 8.65 22.43
C GLN A 71 -19.52 8.00 22.17
N VAL A 72 -19.95 7.90 20.90
CA VAL A 72 -21.20 7.22 20.52
C VAL A 72 -21.25 5.81 21.10
N ALA A 73 -20.19 5.03 20.91
CA ALA A 73 -20.12 3.68 21.45
C ALA A 73 -20.18 3.63 22.98
N THR A 74 -19.60 4.62 23.67
CA THR A 74 -19.68 4.73 25.13
C THR A 74 -21.12 4.96 25.58
N HIS A 75 -21.83 5.88 24.93
CA HIS A 75 -23.26 6.13 25.20
C HIS A 75 -24.11 4.87 24.96
N LEU A 76 -23.85 4.12 23.88
CA LEU A 76 -24.52 2.84 23.62
C LEU A 76 -24.28 1.81 24.74
N ILE A 77 -23.04 1.72 25.23
CA ILE A 77 -22.69 0.82 26.34
C ILE A 77 -23.39 1.24 27.65
N LEU A 78 -23.63 2.53 27.83
CA LEU A 78 -24.35 3.08 28.99
C LEU A 78 -25.88 2.96 28.87
N GLY A 79 -26.39 2.47 27.75
CA GLY A 79 -27.81 2.14 27.56
C GLY A 79 -28.59 3.10 26.68
N GLU A 80 -27.95 4.13 26.13
CA GLU A 80 -28.57 4.98 25.10
C GLU A 80 -28.63 4.24 23.76
N THR A 81 -29.54 4.65 22.89
CA THR A 81 -29.72 4.06 21.55
C THR A 81 -29.13 4.96 20.47
N LEU A 82 -28.81 4.39 19.29
CA LEU A 82 -28.34 5.18 18.14
C LEU A 82 -29.34 6.27 17.76
N ALA A 83 -30.65 5.99 17.84
CA ALA A 83 -31.71 6.94 17.52
C ALA A 83 -31.76 8.12 18.49
N GLU A 84 -31.60 7.89 19.80
CA GLU A 84 -31.51 8.96 20.82
C GLU A 84 -30.28 9.85 20.59
N LEU A 85 -29.19 9.27 20.08
CA LEU A 85 -27.97 9.96 19.70
C LEU A 85 -28.04 10.64 18.31
N GLY A 86 -29.17 10.52 17.60
CA GLY A 86 -29.40 11.15 16.30
C GLY A 86 -28.81 10.41 15.09
N TYR A 87 -28.52 9.11 15.23
CA TYR A 87 -27.98 8.26 14.15
C TYR A 87 -29.04 7.29 13.64
N GLU A 88 -29.00 7.07 12.32
CA GLU A 88 -29.81 6.08 11.63
C GLU A 88 -29.03 4.78 11.41
N ASP A 89 -29.75 3.67 11.20
CA ASP A 89 -29.16 2.40 10.79
C ASP A 89 -28.66 2.47 9.34
N GLY A 90 -27.64 1.66 9.01
CA GLY A 90 -27.05 1.55 7.68
C GLY A 90 -25.66 2.17 7.56
N LEU A 91 -25.21 2.32 6.31
CA LEU A 91 -23.92 2.91 6.01
C LEU A 91 -24.00 4.44 6.08
N HIS A 92 -23.04 5.06 6.75
CA HIS A 92 -22.87 6.50 6.69
C HIS A 92 -22.57 6.94 5.24
N PRO A 93 -23.14 8.07 4.76
CA PRO A 93 -22.86 8.58 3.42
C PRO A 93 -21.36 8.69 3.13
N GLU A 94 -20.98 8.34 1.91
CA GLU A 94 -19.59 8.42 1.46
C GLU A 94 -19.14 9.90 1.38
N SER A 95 -17.92 10.17 1.86
CA SER A 95 -17.30 11.48 1.71
C SER A 95 -17.13 11.87 0.24
N SER A 96 -17.34 13.15 -0.07
CA SER A 96 -17.01 13.73 -1.39
C SER A 96 -15.51 13.87 -1.62
N MET A 97 -14.69 13.68 -0.58
CA MET A 97 -13.24 13.65 -0.63
C MET A 97 -12.73 12.21 -0.50
N VAL A 98 -11.52 11.99 -1.02
CA VAL A 98 -10.75 10.76 -0.82
C VAL A 98 -9.78 10.97 0.33
N HIS A 99 -9.77 10.02 1.26
CA HIS A 99 -8.95 9.99 2.45
C HIS A 99 -8.08 8.74 2.45
N ILE A 100 -6.77 8.92 2.49
CA ILE A 100 -5.78 7.84 2.55
C ILE A 100 -5.16 7.80 3.93
N LYS A 101 -5.21 6.62 4.54
CA LYS A 101 -4.43 6.26 5.73
C LYS A 101 -3.21 5.45 5.31
N ALA A 102 -2.02 5.97 5.56
CA ALA A 102 -0.76 5.30 5.25
C ALA A 102 0.05 5.01 6.53
N PRO A 103 0.73 3.85 6.60
CA PRO A 103 1.62 3.53 7.72
C PRO A 103 2.92 4.34 7.64
N VAL A 104 3.48 4.67 8.80
CA VAL A 104 4.86 5.15 8.95
C VAL A 104 5.69 4.06 9.59
N PHE A 105 6.84 3.76 8.99
CA PHE A 105 7.75 2.73 9.47
C PHE A 105 9.01 3.34 10.06
N SER A 106 9.47 2.79 11.18
CA SER A 106 10.74 3.14 11.81
C SER A 106 11.87 2.17 11.43
N PHE A 107 11.92 1.69 10.17
CA PHE A 107 12.92 0.70 9.77
C PHE A 107 14.36 1.21 9.94
N THR A 108 14.59 2.52 9.81
CA THR A 108 15.87 3.16 10.10
C THR A 108 16.35 2.97 11.55
N LYS A 109 15.44 2.72 12.50
CA LYS A 109 15.77 2.42 13.90
C LYS A 109 16.09 0.94 14.14
N LEU A 110 15.81 0.06 13.19
CA LEU A 110 15.93 -1.40 13.31
C LEU A 110 16.67 -2.02 12.12
N ALA A 111 17.90 -1.55 11.84
CA ALA A 111 18.68 -1.94 10.66
C ALA A 111 18.90 -3.46 10.47
N LYS A 112 18.84 -4.25 11.54
CA LYS A 112 19.03 -5.71 11.50
C LYS A 112 17.75 -6.53 11.24
N VAL A 113 16.59 -5.87 11.14
CA VAL A 113 15.29 -6.54 10.94
C VAL A 113 14.90 -6.44 9.47
N ASP A 114 14.45 -7.56 8.89
CA ASP A 114 13.96 -7.57 7.52
C ASP A 114 12.68 -6.73 7.39
N SER A 115 12.70 -5.80 6.44
CA SER A 115 11.62 -4.85 6.14
C SER A 115 10.53 -5.43 5.26
N LEU A 116 10.63 -6.71 4.86
CA LEU A 116 9.57 -7.39 4.15
C LEU A 116 8.26 -7.34 4.95
N LEU A 117 7.20 -6.89 4.29
CA LEU A 117 5.86 -6.89 4.85
C LEU A 117 5.26 -8.30 4.79
N GLY A 118 4.49 -8.65 5.81
CA GLY A 118 3.81 -9.93 5.90
C GLY A 118 2.50 -9.78 6.68
N PRO A 119 1.91 -10.90 7.14
CA PRO A 119 0.69 -10.87 7.95
C PRO A 119 0.85 -10.09 9.27
N GLU A 120 2.09 -9.97 9.76
CA GLU A 120 2.40 -9.23 10.98
C GLU A 120 2.50 -7.72 10.74
N MET A 121 1.88 -6.93 11.62
CA MET A 121 1.96 -5.48 11.59
C MET A 121 3.33 -5.00 12.11
N LYS A 122 4.08 -4.28 11.26
CA LYS A 122 5.40 -3.71 11.58
C LYS A 122 5.44 -2.17 11.68
N SER A 123 4.34 -1.48 11.36
CA SER A 123 4.30 -0.01 11.35
C SER A 123 4.25 0.58 12.76
N THR A 124 4.93 1.71 12.98
CA THR A 124 5.02 2.40 14.28
C THR A 124 4.11 3.62 14.40
N GLY A 125 3.64 4.15 13.27
CA GLY A 125 2.76 5.31 13.22
C GLY A 125 1.91 5.30 11.96
N GLU A 126 1.17 6.38 11.77
CA GLU A 126 0.23 6.54 10.67
C GLU A 126 0.09 8.02 10.29
N VAL A 127 -0.18 8.26 9.01
CA VAL A 127 -0.46 9.59 8.46
C VAL A 127 -1.74 9.55 7.64
N MET A 128 -2.34 10.72 7.44
CA MET A 128 -3.54 10.90 6.64
C MET A 128 -3.29 11.90 5.52
N GLY A 129 -3.63 11.52 4.29
CA GLY A 129 -3.73 12.42 3.14
C GLY A 129 -5.19 12.54 2.69
N SER A 130 -5.71 13.76 2.58
CA SER A 130 -7.09 14.01 2.12
C SER A 130 -7.11 14.96 0.93
N ASP A 131 -7.80 14.61 -0.14
CA ASP A 131 -8.01 15.48 -1.31
C ASP A 131 -9.25 15.05 -2.12
N ARG A 132 -9.55 15.74 -3.22
CA ARG A 132 -10.71 15.44 -4.09
C ARG A 132 -10.49 14.22 -4.99
N THR A 133 -9.24 13.88 -5.29
CA THR A 133 -8.91 12.71 -6.12
C THR A 133 -7.97 11.76 -5.39
N LEU A 134 -7.99 10.49 -5.80
CA LEU A 134 -7.16 9.45 -5.20
C LEU A 134 -5.67 9.80 -5.29
N GLU A 135 -5.21 10.28 -6.44
CA GLU A 135 -3.81 10.60 -6.70
C GLU A 135 -3.33 11.73 -5.79
N LYS A 136 -4.14 12.77 -5.61
CA LYS A 136 -3.78 13.90 -4.74
C LYS A 136 -3.79 13.50 -3.26
N ALA A 137 -4.72 12.66 -2.85
CA ALA A 137 -4.78 12.14 -1.48
C ALA A 137 -3.59 11.19 -1.20
N LEU A 138 -3.24 10.32 -2.16
CA LEU A 138 -2.04 9.47 -2.12
C LEU A 138 -0.77 10.30 -2.06
N TYR A 139 -0.64 11.35 -2.88
CA TYR A 139 0.51 12.25 -2.85
C TYR A 139 0.72 12.81 -1.44
N LYS A 140 -0.32 13.38 -0.82
CA LYS A 140 -0.25 13.91 0.55
C LYS A 140 0.13 12.84 1.56
N ALA A 141 -0.39 11.63 1.42
CA ALA A 141 -0.07 10.52 2.31
C ALA A 141 1.39 10.06 2.15
N PHE A 142 1.90 9.96 0.92
CA PHE A 142 3.29 9.60 0.66
C PHE A 142 4.26 10.66 1.20
N GLU A 143 3.99 11.93 0.91
CA GLU A 143 4.78 13.05 1.43
C GLU A 143 4.81 13.06 2.97
N ALA A 144 3.66 12.89 3.61
CA ALA A 144 3.57 12.82 5.07
C ALA A 144 4.27 11.58 5.65
N SER A 145 4.36 10.49 4.88
CA SER A 145 5.06 9.25 5.27
C SER A 145 6.57 9.26 4.97
N TYR A 146 7.10 10.37 4.45
CA TYR A 146 8.49 10.52 4.01
C TYR A 146 8.90 9.54 2.88
N LEU A 147 7.93 9.12 2.06
CA LEU A 147 8.17 8.26 0.90
C LEU A 147 8.20 9.11 -0.37
N HIS A 148 9.35 9.71 -0.64
CA HIS A 148 9.53 10.62 -1.78
C HIS A 148 10.20 9.92 -2.96
N LEU A 149 9.64 10.06 -4.16
CA LEU A 149 10.30 9.66 -5.40
C LEU A 149 10.58 10.90 -6.27
N PRO A 150 11.83 11.16 -6.68
CA PRO A 150 12.14 12.24 -7.63
C PRO A 150 11.44 12.01 -8.98
N ASN A 151 11.14 13.08 -9.73
CA ASN A 151 10.39 13.01 -11.00
C ASN A 151 11.07 12.18 -12.11
N PHE A 152 12.37 11.94 -12.00
CA PHE A 152 13.15 11.12 -12.93
C PHE A 152 14.21 10.35 -12.16
N GLY A 153 14.73 9.28 -12.76
CA GLY A 153 15.79 8.49 -12.15
C GLY A 153 15.77 7.04 -12.61
N ASN A 154 16.46 6.19 -11.87
CA ASN A 154 16.54 4.76 -12.13
C ASN A 154 15.75 3.98 -11.07
N ILE A 155 14.89 3.08 -11.52
CA ILE A 155 14.11 2.17 -10.67
C ILE A 155 14.63 0.76 -10.88
N VAL A 156 14.98 0.09 -9.78
CA VAL A 156 15.48 -1.28 -9.81
C VAL A 156 14.35 -2.27 -9.54
N PHE A 157 14.15 -3.21 -10.45
CA PHE A 157 13.19 -4.31 -10.36
C PHE A 157 13.91 -5.62 -10.03
N THR A 158 13.55 -6.21 -8.89
CA THR A 158 13.95 -7.56 -8.48
C THR A 158 12.71 -8.34 -8.08
N ILE A 159 12.12 -8.99 -9.08
CA ILE A 159 10.74 -9.50 -9.04
C ILE A 159 10.74 -11.02 -9.06
N ALA A 160 9.96 -11.61 -8.15
CA ALA A 160 9.66 -13.04 -8.13
C ALA A 160 8.89 -13.48 -9.38
N ASP A 161 9.07 -14.73 -9.81
CA ASP A 161 8.53 -15.22 -11.08
C ASP A 161 7.01 -15.09 -11.20
N ASP A 162 6.29 -15.29 -10.09
CA ASP A 162 4.83 -15.22 -9.98
C ASP A 162 4.25 -13.81 -10.11
N SER A 163 5.08 -12.76 -10.00
CA SER A 163 4.65 -11.36 -10.12
C SER A 163 5.24 -10.62 -11.33
N LYS A 164 5.93 -11.34 -12.24
CA LYS A 164 6.64 -10.70 -13.37
C LYS A 164 5.71 -10.03 -14.38
N GLU A 165 4.56 -10.62 -14.65
CA GLU A 165 3.59 -10.06 -15.60
C GLU A 165 3.04 -8.71 -15.11
N GLU A 166 2.55 -8.67 -13.87
CA GLU A 166 2.08 -7.43 -13.24
C GLU A 166 3.20 -6.39 -13.13
N ALA A 167 4.41 -6.80 -12.71
CA ALA A 167 5.53 -5.89 -12.60
C ALA A 167 6.00 -5.34 -13.96
N LEU A 168 5.86 -6.09 -15.05
CA LEU A 168 6.16 -5.61 -16.40
C LEU A 168 5.22 -4.47 -16.79
N GLN A 169 3.92 -4.58 -16.49
CA GLN A 169 2.95 -3.51 -16.76
C GLN A 169 3.31 -2.23 -16.02
N LEU A 170 3.75 -2.34 -14.76
CA LEU A 170 4.23 -1.21 -13.97
C LEU A 170 5.53 -0.64 -14.54
N ALA A 171 6.49 -1.49 -14.90
CA ALA A 171 7.77 -1.07 -15.47
C ALA A 171 7.60 -0.30 -16.79
N GLN A 172 6.68 -0.73 -17.65
CA GLN A 172 6.35 -0.02 -18.89
C GLN A 172 5.78 1.37 -18.59
N ARG A 173 4.85 1.48 -17.64
CA ARG A 173 4.27 2.77 -17.25
C ARG A 173 5.30 3.71 -16.61
N PHE A 174 6.20 3.20 -15.77
CA PHE A 174 7.34 3.97 -15.26
C PHE A 174 8.25 4.46 -16.39
N ALA A 175 8.54 3.62 -17.39
CA ALA A 175 9.32 4.01 -18.55
C ALA A 175 8.63 5.12 -19.36
N ASN A 176 7.30 5.02 -19.53
CA ASN A 176 6.49 6.01 -20.25
C ASN A 176 6.45 7.40 -19.59
N ILE A 177 6.84 7.51 -18.32
CA ILE A 177 6.98 8.80 -17.63
C ILE A 177 8.45 9.18 -17.39
N GLY A 178 9.39 8.52 -18.08
CA GLY A 178 10.80 8.92 -18.15
C GLY A 178 11.74 8.24 -17.15
N TYR A 179 11.31 7.24 -16.39
CA TYR A 179 12.23 6.47 -15.55
C TYR A 179 13.01 5.45 -16.36
N SER A 180 14.29 5.30 -16.03
CA SER A 180 15.12 4.21 -16.54
C SER A 180 14.87 2.94 -15.74
N ILE A 181 14.53 1.85 -16.44
CA ILE A 181 14.24 0.56 -15.82
C ILE A 181 15.51 -0.26 -15.71
N TRP A 182 15.89 -0.60 -14.48
CA TRP A 182 17.01 -1.48 -14.19
C TRP A 182 16.47 -2.76 -13.59
N ALA A 183 17.02 -3.93 -13.94
CA ALA A 183 16.50 -5.18 -13.37
C ALA A 183 17.55 -6.27 -13.21
N THR A 184 17.28 -7.17 -12.27
CA THR A 184 18.11 -8.36 -12.03
C THR A 184 17.92 -9.40 -13.12
N LYS A 185 18.91 -10.29 -13.33
CA LYS A 185 19.01 -11.23 -14.47
C LYS A 185 17.66 -11.80 -14.95
N GLY A 186 16.95 -12.51 -14.07
CA GLY A 186 15.70 -13.16 -14.42
C GLY A 186 14.54 -12.20 -14.71
N THR A 187 14.52 -11.03 -14.09
CA THR A 187 13.54 -9.98 -14.37
C THR A 187 13.88 -9.23 -15.66
N ALA A 188 15.16 -8.90 -15.88
CA ALA A 188 15.65 -8.24 -17.09
C ALA A 188 15.34 -9.07 -18.33
N SER A 189 15.71 -10.35 -18.36
CA SER A 189 15.41 -11.22 -19.49
C SER A 189 13.91 -11.34 -19.77
N TYR A 190 13.07 -11.35 -18.73
CA TYR A 190 11.61 -11.37 -18.92
C TYR A 190 11.11 -10.05 -19.54
N PHE A 191 11.55 -8.90 -19.04
CA PHE A 191 11.15 -7.60 -19.56
C PHE A 191 11.63 -7.35 -21.00
N GLU A 192 12.89 -7.70 -21.31
CA GLU A 192 13.46 -7.57 -22.66
C GLU A 192 12.74 -8.45 -23.68
N ASN A 193 12.37 -9.67 -23.30
CA ASN A 193 11.58 -10.57 -24.15
C ASN A 193 10.18 -10.02 -24.48
N HIS A 194 9.67 -9.07 -23.69
CA HIS A 194 8.41 -8.38 -23.92
C HIS A 194 8.60 -6.95 -24.47
N GLY A 195 9.79 -6.63 -24.99
CA GLY A 195 10.05 -5.39 -25.71
C GLY A 195 10.37 -4.18 -24.84
N LEU A 196 10.51 -4.34 -23.51
CA LEU A 196 10.92 -3.25 -22.63
C LEU A 196 12.44 -3.14 -22.58
N HIS A 197 12.98 -1.95 -22.85
CA HIS A 197 14.41 -1.69 -22.68
C HIS A 197 14.78 -1.64 -21.20
N VAL A 198 15.71 -2.50 -20.79
CA VAL A 198 16.13 -2.64 -19.40
C VAL A 198 17.65 -2.64 -19.29
N ARG A 199 18.17 -1.95 -18.28
CA ARG A 199 19.56 -2.10 -17.89
C ARG A 199 19.71 -3.26 -16.91
N PHE A 200 20.44 -4.28 -17.30
CA PHE A 200 20.82 -5.37 -16.40
C PHE A 200 21.68 -4.85 -15.22
N VAL A 201 21.37 -5.31 -14.01
CA VAL A 201 22.15 -5.11 -12.79
C VAL A 201 22.26 -6.38 -11.95
N GLU A 202 23.41 -6.58 -11.31
CA GLU A 202 23.63 -7.73 -10.42
C GLU A 202 23.00 -7.50 -9.04
N LYS A 203 22.44 -8.56 -8.45
CA LYS A 203 21.87 -8.49 -7.09
C LYS A 203 22.93 -8.14 -6.05
N ILE A 204 23.93 -9.01 -5.97
CA ILE A 204 25.17 -8.91 -5.22
C ILE A 204 26.21 -9.44 -6.20
N GLY A 205 27.09 -8.57 -6.69
CA GLY A 205 28.04 -8.88 -7.76
C GLY A 205 29.32 -9.48 -7.21
N SER A 206 30.18 -10.00 -8.09
CA SER A 206 31.58 -10.31 -7.75
C SER A 206 32.46 -9.05 -7.69
N ASP A 207 31.98 -7.95 -8.27
CA ASP A 207 32.58 -6.62 -8.22
C ASP A 207 31.70 -5.74 -7.32
N ASP A 208 32.18 -5.47 -6.10
CA ASP A 208 31.49 -4.72 -5.03
C ASP A 208 31.08 -3.29 -5.44
N ASP A 209 31.48 -2.84 -6.63
CA ASP A 209 31.22 -1.51 -7.15
C ASP A 209 30.14 -1.45 -8.24
N LYS A 210 29.64 -2.61 -8.72
CA LYS A 210 28.69 -2.72 -9.83
C LYS A 210 27.40 -3.49 -9.50
N ASP A 211 27.07 -3.62 -8.23
CA ASP A 211 25.83 -4.25 -7.77
C ASP A 211 24.78 -3.24 -7.27
N ILE A 212 23.59 -3.73 -6.95
CA ILE A 212 22.49 -2.89 -6.46
C ILE A 212 22.90 -2.07 -5.22
N PRO A 213 23.46 -2.66 -4.14
CA PRO A 213 23.97 -1.90 -3.00
C PRO A 213 24.97 -0.79 -3.36
N ALA A 214 25.90 -1.05 -4.27
CA ALA A 214 26.86 -0.04 -4.73
C ALA A 214 26.17 1.12 -5.45
N TYR A 215 25.19 0.83 -6.31
CA TYR A 215 24.45 1.87 -7.02
C TYR A 215 23.54 2.70 -6.09
N ILE A 216 23.01 2.09 -5.02
CA ILE A 216 22.31 2.80 -3.95
C ILE A 216 23.27 3.80 -3.27
N ARG A 217 24.45 3.33 -2.81
CA ARG A 217 25.47 4.18 -2.17
C ARG A 217 25.91 5.35 -3.06
N LYS A 218 26.01 5.10 -4.37
CA LYS A 218 26.40 6.11 -5.37
C LYS A 218 25.26 7.07 -5.77
N GLY A 219 24.07 6.96 -5.17
CA GLY A 219 22.91 7.80 -5.48
C GLY A 219 22.32 7.57 -6.89
N LYS A 220 22.64 6.44 -7.52
CA LYS A 220 22.18 6.12 -8.88
C LYS A 220 20.80 5.46 -8.92
N VAL A 221 20.25 5.03 -7.77
CA VAL A 221 18.95 4.36 -7.68
C VAL A 221 18.00 5.21 -6.87
N GLN A 222 16.83 5.51 -7.44
CA GLN A 222 15.79 6.34 -6.81
C GLN A 222 14.70 5.50 -6.15
N ALA A 223 14.47 4.27 -6.61
CA ALA A 223 13.57 3.33 -5.95
C ALA A 223 13.94 1.88 -6.24
N ILE A 224 13.50 0.98 -5.37
CA ILE A 224 13.59 -0.46 -5.55
C ILE A 224 12.20 -1.06 -5.43
N ILE A 225 11.82 -1.86 -6.42
CA ILE A 225 10.64 -2.72 -6.38
C ILE A 225 11.14 -4.15 -6.19
N ASN A 226 10.92 -4.69 -4.99
CA ASN A 226 11.37 -6.02 -4.61
C ASN A 226 10.23 -6.87 -4.07
N THR A 227 9.71 -7.77 -4.91
CA THR A 227 8.74 -8.77 -4.46
C THR A 227 9.46 -10.04 -3.98
N VAL A 228 8.82 -10.76 -3.07
CA VAL A 228 9.26 -12.08 -2.61
C VAL A 228 8.16 -13.05 -2.95
N GLY A 229 8.49 -14.09 -3.73
CA GLY A 229 7.51 -15.04 -4.24
C GLY A 229 6.86 -15.88 -3.13
N THR A 230 5.80 -16.58 -3.50
CA THR A 230 5.04 -17.49 -2.61
C THR A 230 5.91 -18.56 -1.93
N LYS A 231 7.00 -18.98 -2.58
CA LYS A 231 8.05 -19.80 -1.96
C LYS A 231 8.97 -18.88 -1.16
N ARG A 232 8.68 -18.69 0.13
CA ARG A 232 9.52 -17.99 1.12
C ARG A 232 10.86 -18.70 1.38
N THR A 233 11.62 -18.99 0.34
CA THR A 233 13.03 -19.37 0.49
C THR A 233 13.79 -18.17 1.04
N ALA A 234 14.75 -18.40 1.92
CA ALA A 234 15.60 -17.36 2.50
C ALA A 234 16.36 -16.61 1.39
N ASP A 235 15.79 -15.52 0.88
CA ASP A 235 16.44 -14.64 -0.10
C ASP A 235 17.39 -13.69 0.63
N LYS A 236 18.57 -14.22 1.00
CA LYS A 236 19.63 -13.45 1.65
C LYS A 236 20.04 -12.23 0.82
N HIS A 237 20.08 -12.36 -0.51
CA HIS A 237 20.43 -11.24 -1.39
C HIS A 237 19.34 -10.17 -1.40
N GLY A 238 18.07 -10.57 -1.47
CA GLY A 238 16.93 -9.65 -1.33
C GLY A 238 16.96 -8.90 0.01
N GLN A 239 17.27 -9.60 1.11
CA GLN A 239 17.39 -8.94 2.43
C GLN A 239 18.50 -7.88 2.44
N ILE A 240 19.68 -8.17 1.88
CA ILE A 240 20.78 -7.20 1.80
C ILE A 240 20.37 -5.96 0.98
N ILE A 241 19.70 -6.17 -0.16
CA ILE A 241 19.21 -5.08 -1.01
C ILE A 241 18.21 -4.21 -0.24
N ARG A 242 17.25 -4.83 0.45
CA ARG A 242 16.24 -4.12 1.25
C ARG A 242 16.85 -3.33 2.39
N SER A 243 17.79 -3.92 3.13
CA SER A 243 18.53 -3.23 4.19
C SER A 243 19.32 -2.04 3.65
N SER A 244 20.04 -2.23 2.54
CA SER A 244 20.82 -1.15 1.91
C SER A 244 19.94 0.02 1.46
N ALA A 245 18.76 -0.25 0.89
CA ALA A 245 17.81 0.79 0.50
C ALA A 245 17.35 1.62 1.70
N ILE A 246 17.00 0.95 2.81
CA ILE A 246 16.53 1.60 4.03
C ILE A 246 17.62 2.45 4.68
N GLU A 247 18.85 1.93 4.77
CA GLU A 247 19.99 2.65 5.33
C GLU A 247 20.28 3.96 4.59
N HIS A 248 20.02 4.00 3.28
CA HIS A 248 20.28 5.16 2.42
C HIS A 248 19.03 5.99 2.14
N GLY A 249 17.88 5.66 2.76
CA GLY A 249 16.62 6.38 2.55
C GLY A 249 16.07 6.25 1.12
N VAL A 250 16.44 5.21 0.37
CA VAL A 250 15.89 4.92 -0.96
C VAL A 250 14.53 4.23 -0.80
N PRO A 251 13.45 4.77 -1.40
CA PRO A 251 12.13 4.15 -1.44
C PRO A 251 12.19 2.67 -1.82
N LEU A 252 11.58 1.83 -0.97
CA LEU A 252 11.51 0.39 -1.16
C LEU A 252 10.04 -0.06 -1.21
N PHE A 253 9.64 -0.61 -2.34
CA PHE A 253 8.31 -1.17 -2.54
C PHE A 253 8.39 -2.70 -2.51
N THR A 254 7.75 -3.31 -1.52
CA THR A 254 7.66 -4.77 -1.38
C THR A 254 6.33 -5.35 -1.86
N ALA A 255 5.36 -4.49 -2.15
CA ALA A 255 4.06 -4.83 -2.73
C ALA A 255 3.85 -4.00 -4.00
N LEU A 256 3.44 -4.65 -5.09
CA LEU A 256 3.21 -4.00 -6.38
C LEU A 256 2.07 -2.98 -6.30
N ASP A 257 1.02 -3.25 -5.51
CA ASP A 257 -0.07 -2.28 -5.25
C ASP A 257 0.44 -0.93 -4.71
N THR A 258 1.48 -0.95 -3.87
CA THR A 258 2.05 0.30 -3.32
C THR A 258 2.89 1.02 -4.36
N ALA A 259 3.59 0.27 -5.22
CA ALA A 259 4.32 0.83 -6.35
C ALA A 259 3.35 1.43 -7.39
N ASP A 260 2.23 0.76 -7.69
CA ASP A 260 1.16 1.27 -8.56
C ASP A 260 0.52 2.55 -7.99
N ALA A 261 0.25 2.58 -6.69
CA ALA A 261 -0.28 3.78 -6.04
C ALA A 261 0.69 4.97 -6.16
N MET A 262 2.01 4.75 -5.99
CA MET A 262 3.03 5.78 -6.22
C MET A 262 3.09 6.19 -7.70
N LEU A 263 3.04 5.23 -8.61
CA LEU A 263 3.07 5.48 -10.04
C LEU A 263 1.88 6.34 -10.51
N LYS A 264 0.66 6.06 -10.03
CA LYS A 264 -0.52 6.90 -10.29
C LYS A 264 -0.31 8.36 -9.87
N VAL A 265 0.34 8.58 -8.73
CA VAL A 265 0.70 9.93 -8.26
C VAL A 265 1.66 10.60 -9.24
N LEU A 266 2.67 9.88 -9.70
CA LEU A 266 3.66 10.41 -10.63
C LEU A 266 3.07 10.70 -12.01
N GLU A 267 2.26 9.78 -12.55
CA GLU A 267 1.53 9.96 -13.81
C GLU A 267 0.61 11.19 -13.75
N SER A 268 -0.05 11.44 -12.61
CA SER A 268 -0.91 12.63 -12.46
C SER A 268 -0.15 13.97 -12.51
N ARG A 269 1.18 13.94 -12.44
CA ARG A 269 2.08 15.11 -12.39
C ARG A 269 3.05 15.19 -13.57
N SER A 270 3.06 14.17 -14.43
CA SER A 270 4.05 14.01 -15.51
C SER A 270 3.36 13.96 -16.88
N PHE A 271 4.11 14.33 -17.91
CA PHE A 271 3.71 14.08 -19.29
C PHE A 271 4.15 12.68 -19.71
N THR A 272 3.34 12.03 -20.54
CA THR A 272 3.63 10.70 -21.08
C THR A 272 4.49 10.81 -22.34
N THR A 273 5.46 9.92 -22.50
CA THR A 273 6.24 9.79 -23.73
C THR A 273 5.74 8.59 -24.54
N GLU A 274 5.30 8.84 -25.77
CA GLU A 274 4.96 7.80 -26.73
C GLU A 274 6.00 7.81 -27.86
N ALA A 275 6.49 6.63 -28.22
CA ALA A 275 7.32 6.48 -29.41
C ALA A 275 6.40 6.54 -30.64
N ILE A 276 6.69 7.49 -31.55
CA ILE A 276 6.06 7.58 -32.88
C ILE A 276 6.75 6.60 -33.82
#